data_AF-A0A3N5EZL1-F1
#
_entry.id   AF-A0A3N5EZL1-F1
#
_cell.length_a   1.000
_cell.length_b   1.000
_cell.length_c   1.000
_cell.angle_alpha   90.00
_cell.angle_beta   90.00
_cell.angle_gamma   90.00
#
_symmetry.space_group_name_H-M   'P 1'
#
loop_
_entity.id
_entity.type
_entity.pdbx_description
1 polymer ?
#
loop_
_entity_poly.entity_id
_entity_poly.type
_entity_poly.pdbx_seq_one_letter_code
_entity_poly.pdbx_strand_id
1 'polypeptide(L)'
;MCTNLLKDSRTFSFLLQIDRDTETTASQEPCAFCGDRVHRAYYLRKPRAPGVDLSDDFCRRPSFSCRRDGCRRRKTPALLRFLGRKVYVSIVVLLVTAMTQGDSPRRLSELKKELGIPPATVDRWRRFWLEIFPRYSSWHYQRGNVVPPIDEANLPLSLLQHLTQQSQDQLEAVVSLLRLALHCSMSPPPQSSQ
;
A
#
# COMPACT_ATOMS: atom_id res chain seq x y z
N MET A 1 -1.47 -19.40 1.55
CA MET A 1 -2.48 -19.31 0.47
C MET A 1 -2.40 -18.02 -0.37
N CYS A 2 -1.51 -17.05 -0.09
CA CYS A 2 -1.52 -15.74 -0.76
C CYS A 2 -0.63 -15.59 -2.01
N THR A 3 0.17 -16.60 -2.36
CA THR A 3 1.12 -16.53 -3.49
C THR A 3 0.44 -16.41 -4.85
N ASN A 4 -0.79 -16.92 -5.00
CA ASN A 4 -1.52 -16.88 -6.27
C ASN A 4 -1.84 -15.44 -6.69
N LEU A 5 -2.18 -14.57 -5.73
CA LEU A 5 -2.42 -13.14 -6.00
C LEU A 5 -1.19 -12.42 -6.54
N LEU A 6 0.03 -12.85 -6.15
CA LEU A 6 1.27 -12.27 -6.66
C LEU A 6 1.60 -12.70 -8.08
N LYS A 7 0.98 -13.78 -8.58
CA LYS A 7 1.19 -14.32 -9.92
C LYS A 7 0.05 -13.98 -10.89
N ASP A 8 -1.09 -13.51 -10.38
CA ASP A 8 -2.27 -13.21 -11.18
C ASP A 8 -2.24 -11.77 -11.73
N SER A 9 -2.14 -11.62 -13.04
CA SER A 9 -2.15 -10.31 -13.72
C SER A 9 -3.44 -9.51 -13.47
N ARG A 10 -4.56 -10.17 -13.19
CA ARG A 10 -5.84 -9.52 -12.85
C ARG A 10 -5.75 -8.74 -11.55
N THR A 11 -4.93 -9.21 -10.60
CA THR A 11 -4.69 -8.51 -9.33
C THR A 11 -4.06 -7.13 -9.58
N PHE A 12 -3.05 -7.05 -10.44
CA PHE A 12 -2.38 -5.78 -10.78
C PHE A 12 -3.29 -4.86 -11.59
N SER A 13 -4.08 -5.44 -12.50
CA SER A 13 -5.08 -4.69 -13.28
C SER A 13 -6.15 -4.08 -12.36
N PHE A 14 -6.59 -4.83 -11.35
CA PHE A 14 -7.56 -4.35 -10.36
C PHE A 14 -7.02 -3.21 -9.51
N LEU A 15 -5.77 -3.33 -9.01
CA LEU A 15 -5.11 -2.24 -8.28
C LEU A 15 -4.99 -0.97 -9.13
N LEU A 16 -4.65 -1.12 -10.41
CA LEU A 16 -4.60 0.01 -11.35
C LEU A 16 -5.98 0.65 -11.52
N GLN A 17 -7.04 -0.14 -11.61
CA GLN A 17 -8.40 0.38 -11.75
C GLN A 17 -8.83 1.21 -10.53
N ILE A 18 -8.58 0.73 -9.31
CA ILE A 18 -8.90 1.49 -8.09
C ILE A 18 -8.13 2.83 -8.06
N ASP A 19 -6.89 2.82 -8.52
CA ASP A 19 -6.08 4.04 -8.59
C ASP A 19 -6.52 5.01 -9.68
N ARG A 20 -7.16 4.53 -10.76
CA ARG A 20 -7.81 5.38 -11.76
C ARG A 20 -9.03 6.10 -11.18
N ASP A 21 -9.78 5.45 -10.29
CA ASP A 21 -10.88 6.11 -9.58
C ASP A 21 -10.33 7.21 -8.66
N THR A 22 -9.25 6.92 -7.93
CA THR A 22 -8.56 7.90 -7.08
C THR A 22 -8.03 9.09 -7.88
N GLU A 23 -7.46 8.82 -9.06
CA GLU A 23 -7.01 9.86 -9.99
C GLU A 23 -8.18 10.71 -10.50
N THR A 24 -9.29 10.09 -10.86
CA THR A 24 -10.50 10.77 -11.35
C THR A 24 -11.03 11.73 -10.31
N THR A 25 -11.21 11.27 -9.06
CA THR A 25 -11.62 12.13 -7.94
C THR A 25 -10.63 13.28 -7.73
N ALA A 26 -9.33 12.99 -7.69
CA ALA A 26 -8.31 14.02 -7.47
C ALA A 26 -8.26 15.07 -8.60
N SER A 27 -8.65 14.70 -9.83
CA SER A 27 -8.71 15.63 -10.97
C SER A 27 -9.90 16.59 -10.93
N GLN A 28 -10.95 16.24 -10.19
CA GLN A 28 -12.16 17.06 -10.02
C GLN A 28 -12.04 18.02 -8.83
N GLU A 29 -11.17 17.72 -7.87
CA GLU A 29 -10.91 18.60 -6.73
C GLU A 29 -10.16 19.87 -7.15
N PRO A 30 -10.62 21.06 -6.72
CA PRO A 30 -9.87 22.30 -6.93
C PRO A 30 -8.61 22.33 -6.06
N CYS A 31 -7.74 23.30 -6.34
CA CYS A 31 -6.59 23.60 -5.51
C CYS A 31 -7.05 23.95 -4.09
N ALA A 32 -6.67 23.11 -3.11
CA ALA A 32 -7.01 23.30 -1.70
C ALA A 32 -6.54 24.64 -1.09
N PHE A 33 -5.68 25.38 -1.79
CA PHE A 33 -5.18 26.67 -1.33
C PHE A 33 -5.94 27.87 -1.95
N CYS A 34 -6.18 27.86 -3.26
CA CYS A 34 -6.71 29.02 -3.97
C CYS A 34 -8.03 28.80 -4.71
N GLY A 35 -8.57 27.58 -4.66
CA GLY A 35 -9.84 27.20 -5.28
C GLY A 35 -9.79 27.02 -6.81
N ASP A 36 -8.67 27.32 -7.46
CA ASP A 36 -8.54 27.18 -8.92
C ASP A 36 -8.46 25.71 -9.37
N ARG A 37 -8.70 25.44 -10.65
CA ARG A 37 -8.59 24.09 -11.21
C ARG A 37 -7.13 23.61 -11.19
N VAL A 38 -6.96 22.29 -11.26
CA VAL A 38 -5.64 21.64 -11.33
C VAL A 38 -5.39 21.08 -12.72
N HIS A 39 -4.15 21.18 -13.19
CA HIS A 39 -3.65 20.46 -14.35
C HIS A 39 -3.08 19.10 -13.94
N ARG A 40 -3.17 18.13 -14.84
CA ARG A 40 -2.67 16.76 -14.64
C ARG A 40 -1.35 16.56 -15.37
N ALA A 41 -0.41 15.89 -14.71
CA ALA A 41 0.82 15.39 -15.31
C ALA A 41 1.07 13.95 -14.85
N TYR A 42 1.82 13.18 -15.64
CA TYR A 42 2.24 11.83 -15.30
C TYR A 42 3.75 11.76 -15.11
N TYR A 43 4.18 11.07 -14.06
CA TYR A 43 5.59 10.79 -13.77
C TYR A 43 5.81 9.30 -13.72
N LEU A 44 6.81 8.80 -14.45
CA LEU A 44 7.13 7.38 -14.45
C LEU A 44 7.75 6.96 -13.11
N ARG A 45 7.30 5.81 -12.60
CA ARG A 45 7.93 5.06 -11.51
C ARG A 45 8.51 3.77 -12.09
N LYS A 46 9.43 3.17 -11.35
CA LYS A 46 9.97 1.83 -11.64
C LYS A 46 9.57 0.86 -10.52
N PRO A 47 8.26 0.55 -10.37
CA PRO A 47 7.81 -0.41 -9.39
C PRO A 47 8.38 -1.81 -9.69
N ARG A 48 8.60 -2.59 -8.64
CA ARG A 48 9.12 -3.96 -8.69
C ARG A 48 8.02 -4.91 -8.21
N ALA A 49 7.63 -5.83 -9.07
CA ALA A 49 6.80 -6.98 -8.76
C ALA A 49 7.48 -8.22 -9.34
N PRO A 50 8.19 -9.01 -8.53
CA PRO A 50 8.93 -10.16 -9.04
C PRO A 50 8.01 -11.15 -9.77
N GLY A 51 8.44 -11.58 -10.97
CA GLY A 51 7.67 -12.51 -11.81
C GLY A 51 6.46 -11.91 -12.52
N VAL A 52 6.30 -10.58 -12.49
CA VAL A 52 5.17 -9.89 -13.11
C VAL A 52 5.67 -8.81 -14.07
N ASP A 53 5.19 -8.87 -15.31
CA ASP A 53 5.39 -7.80 -16.27
C ASP A 53 4.37 -6.69 -16.03
N LEU A 54 4.85 -5.50 -15.65
CA LEU A 54 4.00 -4.37 -15.30
C LEU A 54 3.85 -3.46 -16.51
N SER A 55 2.61 -3.18 -16.90
CA SER A 55 2.34 -2.26 -18.01
C SER A 55 2.87 -0.85 -17.74
N ASP A 56 3.11 -0.09 -18.80
CA ASP A 56 3.51 1.32 -18.71
C ASP A 56 2.51 2.15 -17.90
N ASP A 57 1.22 1.89 -18.09
CA ASP A 57 0.15 2.52 -17.33
C ASP A 57 0.26 2.23 -15.83
N PHE A 58 0.61 0.99 -15.46
CA PHE A 58 0.86 0.62 -14.08
C PHE A 58 2.06 1.39 -13.49
N CYS A 59 3.04 1.74 -14.33
CA CYS A 59 4.21 2.50 -13.94
C CYS A 59 3.99 4.02 -13.86
N ARG A 60 2.90 4.57 -14.44
CA ARG A 60 2.59 6.01 -14.42
C ARG A 60 2.00 6.45 -13.09
N ARG A 61 2.58 7.48 -12.47
CA ARG A 61 2.02 8.15 -11.28
C ARG A 61 1.44 9.51 -11.65
N PRO A 62 0.11 9.73 -11.54
CA PRO A 62 -0.48 11.06 -11.69
C PRO A 62 0.01 12.02 -10.60
N SER A 63 0.17 13.28 -10.99
CA SER A 63 0.41 14.41 -10.09
C SER A 63 -0.32 15.63 -10.65
N PHE A 64 -0.85 16.45 -9.77
CA PHE A 64 -1.70 17.57 -10.10
C PHE A 64 -1.03 18.87 -9.66
N SER A 65 -1.06 19.90 -10.50
CA SER A 65 -0.53 21.23 -10.19
C SER A 65 -1.60 22.29 -10.40
N CYS A 66 -1.70 23.23 -9.47
CA CYS A 66 -2.60 24.37 -9.61
C CYS A 66 -2.37 25.12 -10.92
N ARG A 67 -3.47 25.46 -11.63
CA ARG A 67 -3.44 26.25 -12.87
C ARG A 67 -3.05 27.70 -12.62
N ARG A 68 -3.42 28.27 -11.47
CA ARG A 68 -3.22 29.69 -11.16
C ARG A 68 -1.74 30.04 -11.15
N ASP A 69 -1.38 31.04 -11.96
CA ASP A 69 -0.03 31.57 -11.95
C ASP A 69 0.33 32.15 -10.57
N GLY A 70 1.56 31.94 -10.14
CA GLY A 70 2.01 32.25 -8.77
C GLY A 70 1.61 31.25 -7.68
N CYS A 71 0.61 30.37 -7.88
CA CYS A 71 0.27 29.35 -6.86
C CYS A 71 1.15 28.10 -6.98
N ARG A 72 1.16 27.46 -8.17
CA ARG A 72 1.94 26.24 -8.53
C ARG A 72 1.91 25.08 -7.51
N ARG A 73 0.98 25.09 -6.55
CA ARG A 73 0.87 24.05 -5.51
C ARG A 73 0.55 22.70 -6.16
N ARG A 74 1.20 21.64 -5.66
CA ARG A 74 1.06 20.29 -6.20
C ARG A 74 0.35 19.37 -5.23
N LYS A 75 -0.53 18.51 -5.76
CA LYS A 75 -1.14 17.37 -5.05
C LYS A 75 -0.75 16.10 -5.80
N THR A 76 -0.20 15.13 -5.09
CA THR A 76 0.08 13.81 -5.68
C THR A 76 -0.64 12.78 -4.82
N PRO A 77 -1.75 12.20 -5.30
CA PRO A 77 -2.54 11.28 -4.49
C PRO A 77 -1.68 10.09 -4.05
N ALA A 78 -2.01 9.58 -2.87
CA ALA A 78 -1.55 8.28 -2.42
C ALA A 78 -2.30 7.23 -3.24
N LEU A 79 -1.57 6.25 -3.77
CA LEU A 79 -2.09 5.28 -4.75
C LEU A 79 -1.82 3.88 -4.22
N LEU A 80 -2.81 2.99 -4.30
CA LEU A 80 -2.73 1.63 -3.78
C LEU A 80 -1.54 0.89 -4.33
N ARG A 81 -1.24 0.91 -5.64
CA ARG A 81 -0.05 0.21 -6.19
C ARG A 81 1.28 0.71 -5.62
N PHE A 82 1.33 1.92 -5.04
CA PHE A 82 2.55 2.52 -4.51
C PHE A 82 2.48 2.77 -3.00
N LEU A 83 3.21 1.96 -2.23
CA LEU A 83 3.36 2.20 -0.78
C LEU A 83 4.40 3.31 -0.51
N GLY A 84 4.00 4.55 -0.79
CA GLY A 84 4.81 5.75 -0.64
C GLY A 84 6.03 5.78 -1.59
N ARG A 85 7.23 5.84 -1.01
CA ARG A 85 8.51 5.90 -1.75
C ARG A 85 9.09 4.51 -2.05
N LYS A 86 8.47 3.43 -1.59
CA LYS A 86 8.98 2.07 -1.82
C LYS A 86 8.98 1.75 -3.32
N VAL A 87 10.00 1.01 -3.75
CA VAL A 87 10.13 0.55 -5.14
C VAL A 87 9.37 -0.74 -5.40
N TYR A 88 8.95 -1.47 -4.37
CA TYR A 88 8.12 -2.67 -4.56
C TYR A 88 6.64 -2.29 -4.57
N VAL A 89 5.86 -3.00 -5.39
CA VAL A 89 4.39 -2.85 -5.41
C VAL A 89 3.84 -3.17 -4.03
N SER A 90 2.86 -2.39 -3.59
CA SER A 90 2.28 -2.47 -2.25
C SER A 90 1.80 -3.88 -1.85
N ILE A 91 1.12 -4.59 -2.75
CA ILE A 91 0.63 -5.95 -2.50
C ILE A 91 1.77 -6.94 -2.27
N VAL A 92 2.90 -6.78 -2.99
CA VAL A 92 4.11 -7.59 -2.78
C VAL A 92 4.65 -7.34 -1.38
N VAL A 93 4.77 -6.06 -0.97
CA VAL A 93 5.24 -5.70 0.38
C VAL A 93 4.34 -6.34 1.45
N LEU A 94 3.03 -6.22 1.29
CA LEU A 94 2.05 -6.72 2.25
C LEU A 94 2.09 -8.26 2.36
N LEU A 95 1.91 -8.95 1.24
CA LEU A 95 1.78 -10.41 1.24
C LEU A 95 3.08 -11.10 1.61
N VAL A 96 4.23 -10.61 1.14
CA VAL A 96 5.54 -11.15 1.54
C VAL A 96 5.76 -10.98 3.04
N THR A 97 5.39 -9.84 3.61
CA THR A 97 5.52 -9.65 5.06
C THR A 97 4.61 -10.60 5.83
N ALA A 98 3.33 -10.72 5.45
CA ALA A 98 2.38 -11.63 6.11
C ALA A 98 2.86 -13.10 6.06
N MET A 99 3.36 -13.54 4.91
CA MET A 99 3.89 -14.91 4.73
C MET A 99 5.09 -15.18 5.64
N THR A 100 5.91 -14.17 5.98
CA THR A 100 7.04 -14.35 6.92
C THR A 100 6.64 -14.65 8.36
N GLN A 101 5.36 -14.47 8.71
CA GLN A 101 4.85 -14.66 10.07
C GLN A 101 4.04 -15.94 10.23
N GLY A 102 3.49 -16.47 9.12
CA GLY A 102 2.59 -17.62 9.14
C GLY A 102 3.14 -18.87 8.46
N ASP A 103 4.17 -18.76 7.63
CA ASP A 103 4.75 -19.90 6.92
C ASP A 103 5.96 -20.48 7.66
N SER A 104 6.22 -21.78 7.45
CA SER A 104 7.40 -22.45 8.00
C SER A 104 8.71 -21.78 7.50
N PRO A 105 9.81 -21.82 8.28
CA PRO A 105 11.09 -21.21 7.90
C PRO A 105 11.58 -21.65 6.51
N ARG A 106 11.29 -22.90 6.13
CA ARG A 106 11.61 -23.47 4.82
C ARG A 106 10.84 -22.78 3.70
N ARG A 107 9.51 -22.69 3.82
CA ARG A 107 8.63 -22.08 2.82
C ARG A 107 8.94 -20.59 2.63
N LEU A 108 9.31 -19.91 3.72
CA LEU A 108 9.78 -18.53 3.66
C LEU A 108 11.10 -18.39 2.89
N SER A 109 12.06 -19.29 3.12
CA SER A 109 13.34 -19.29 2.39
C SER A 109 13.15 -19.53 0.90
N GLU A 110 12.30 -20.49 0.54
CA GLU A 110 11.94 -20.81 -0.85
C GLU A 110 11.25 -19.61 -1.53
N LEU A 111 10.29 -18.97 -0.87
CA LEU A 111 9.60 -17.78 -1.38
C LEU A 111 10.55 -16.59 -1.59
N LYS A 112 11.47 -16.36 -0.64
CA LYS A 112 12.49 -15.29 -0.78
C LYS A 112 13.38 -15.53 -2.00
N LYS A 113 13.77 -16.79 -2.25
CA LYS A 113 14.55 -17.18 -3.43
C LYS A 113 13.75 -17.00 -4.71
N GLU A 114 12.50 -17.46 -4.74
CA GLU A 114 11.61 -17.37 -5.90
C GLU A 114 11.37 -15.91 -6.31
N LEU A 115 11.15 -15.02 -5.33
CA LEU A 115 10.88 -13.60 -5.60
C LEU A 115 12.16 -12.76 -5.78
N GLY A 116 13.35 -13.31 -5.51
CA GLY A 116 14.62 -12.57 -5.59
C GLY A 116 14.69 -11.33 -4.68
N ILE A 117 13.87 -11.27 -3.63
CA ILE A 117 13.81 -10.10 -2.72
C ILE A 117 14.90 -10.25 -1.66
N PRO A 118 15.79 -9.25 -1.47
CA PRO A 118 16.84 -9.32 -0.46
C PRO A 118 16.26 -9.49 0.95
N PRO A 119 16.80 -10.39 1.81
CA PRO A 119 16.30 -10.60 3.17
C PRO A 119 16.18 -9.31 3.99
N ALA A 120 17.18 -8.45 3.94
CA ALA A 120 17.17 -7.14 4.62
C ALA A 120 16.02 -6.22 4.17
N THR A 121 15.51 -6.39 2.94
CA THR A 121 14.33 -5.65 2.47
C THR A 121 13.07 -6.14 3.15
N VAL A 122 12.91 -7.45 3.29
CA VAL A 122 11.79 -8.07 4.00
C VAL A 122 11.82 -7.71 5.48
N ASP A 123 13.00 -7.72 6.11
CA ASP A 123 13.15 -7.33 7.52
C ASP A 123 12.73 -5.88 7.76
N ARG A 124 13.07 -4.95 6.84
CA ARG A 124 12.59 -3.56 6.91
C ARG A 124 11.07 -3.45 6.82
N TRP A 125 10.42 -4.28 6.00
CA TRP A 125 8.96 -4.30 5.91
C TRP A 125 8.33 -4.85 7.17
N ARG A 126 8.89 -5.93 7.72
CA ARG A 126 8.48 -6.50 8.99
C ARG A 126 8.59 -5.49 10.13
N ARG A 127 9.72 -4.78 10.26
CA ARG A 127 9.87 -3.71 11.26
C ARG A 127 8.86 -2.59 11.07
N PHE A 128 8.58 -2.18 9.82
CA PHE A 128 7.53 -1.21 9.56
C PHE A 128 6.18 -1.69 10.14
N TRP A 129 5.77 -2.93 9.88
CA TRP A 129 4.49 -3.45 10.34
C TRP A 129 4.42 -3.72 11.85
N LEU A 130 5.53 -4.10 12.48
CA LEU A 130 5.57 -4.45 13.91
C LEU A 130 5.90 -3.27 14.82
N GLU A 131 6.66 -2.28 14.35
CA GLU A 131 7.20 -1.21 15.20
C GLU A 131 6.63 0.16 14.84
N ILE A 132 6.37 0.42 13.55
CA ILE A 132 5.97 1.75 13.06
C ILE A 132 4.45 1.83 12.86
N PHE A 133 3.86 0.87 12.15
CA PHE A 133 2.42 0.82 11.86
C PHE A 133 1.56 0.90 13.13
N PRO A 134 1.88 0.19 14.23
CA PRO A 134 1.07 0.24 15.45
C PRO A 134 1.06 1.61 16.12
N ARG A 135 2.03 2.49 15.82
CA ARG A 135 2.16 3.83 16.42
C ARG A 135 1.32 4.90 15.71
N TYR A 136 0.76 4.60 14.55
CA TYR A 136 -0.07 5.56 13.83
C TYR A 136 -1.37 5.83 14.61
N SER A 137 -1.68 7.11 14.84
CA SER A 137 -2.88 7.51 15.59
C SER A 137 -4.18 7.03 14.93
N SER A 138 -4.22 7.04 13.59
CA SER A 138 -5.31 6.49 12.80
C SER A 138 -5.50 4.99 13.02
N TRP A 139 -4.41 4.23 13.11
CA TRP A 139 -4.49 2.81 13.47
C TRP A 139 -4.99 2.62 14.90
N HIS A 140 -4.47 3.38 15.88
CA HIS A 140 -4.93 3.32 17.27
C HIS A 140 -6.45 3.53 17.40
N TYR A 141 -7.01 4.47 16.63
CA TYR A 141 -8.45 4.68 16.58
C TYR A 141 -9.19 3.49 15.94
N GLN A 142 -8.70 2.99 14.81
CA GLN A 142 -9.34 1.91 14.07
C GLN A 142 -9.33 0.58 14.83
N ARG A 143 -8.21 0.21 15.46
CA ARG A 143 -8.08 -1.06 16.20
C ARG A 143 -9.02 -1.16 17.39
N GLY A 144 -9.42 -0.03 17.99
CA GLY A 144 -10.38 -0.02 19.11
C GLY A 144 -11.78 -0.49 18.72
N ASN A 145 -12.10 -0.46 17.43
CA ASN A 145 -13.39 -0.88 16.89
C ASN A 145 -13.39 -2.31 16.33
N VAL A 146 -12.28 -3.04 16.47
CA VAL A 146 -12.13 -4.38 15.91
C VAL A 146 -12.33 -5.45 16.99
N VAL A 147 -13.34 -6.30 16.81
CA VAL A 147 -13.64 -7.45 17.68
C VAL A 147 -13.59 -8.74 16.86
N PRO A 148 -12.81 -9.75 17.26
CA PRO A 148 -11.88 -9.77 18.39
C PRO A 148 -10.65 -8.85 18.18
N PRO A 149 -9.92 -8.46 19.25
CA PRO A 149 -8.74 -7.61 19.12
C PRO A 149 -7.68 -8.19 18.19
N ILE A 150 -7.07 -7.32 17.39
CA ILE A 150 -5.98 -7.70 16.48
C ILE A 150 -4.68 -7.93 17.27
N ASP A 151 -4.03 -9.06 17.03
CA ASP A 151 -2.70 -9.36 17.56
C ASP A 151 -1.63 -8.55 16.81
N GLU A 152 -1.13 -7.49 17.45
CA GLU A 152 -0.14 -6.60 16.85
C GLU A 152 1.24 -7.23 16.70
N ALA A 153 1.57 -8.27 17.47
CA ALA A 153 2.84 -8.97 17.36
C ALA A 153 2.97 -9.75 16.04
N ASN A 154 1.83 -9.98 15.36
CA ASN A 154 1.72 -10.72 14.12
C ASN A 154 1.19 -9.86 12.96
N LEU A 155 1.35 -8.54 12.99
CA LEU A 155 1.00 -7.68 11.85
C LEU A 155 2.01 -7.80 10.69
N PRO A 156 1.56 -7.86 9.43
CA PRO A 156 0.18 -7.66 8.97
C PRO A 156 -0.67 -8.94 8.90
N LEU A 157 -0.13 -10.12 9.24
CA LEU A 157 -0.83 -11.39 9.08
C LEU A 157 -2.14 -11.47 9.88
N SER A 158 -2.13 -11.10 11.17
CA SER A 158 -3.32 -11.15 12.04
C SER A 158 -4.48 -10.32 11.48
N LEU A 159 -4.17 -9.13 10.95
CA LEU A 159 -5.14 -8.25 10.34
C LEU A 159 -5.62 -8.74 8.97
N LEU A 160 -4.71 -9.32 8.17
CA LEU A 160 -5.09 -9.97 6.92
C LEU A 160 -6.03 -11.15 7.17
N GLN A 161 -5.78 -11.96 8.20
CA GLN A 161 -6.64 -13.07 8.60
C GLN A 161 -8.01 -12.58 9.04
N HIS A 162 -8.06 -11.54 9.88
CA HIS A 162 -9.31 -10.93 10.32
C HIS A 162 -10.16 -10.45 9.13
N LEU A 163 -9.56 -9.68 8.21
CA LEU A 163 -10.26 -9.18 7.02
C LEU A 163 -10.68 -10.32 6.09
N THR A 164 -9.87 -11.37 5.96
CA THR A 164 -10.20 -12.54 5.13
C THR A 164 -11.39 -13.33 5.70
N GLN A 165 -11.61 -13.33 7.02
CA GLN A 165 -12.79 -13.95 7.63
C GLN A 165 -14.07 -13.14 7.37
N GLN A 166 -13.95 -11.85 7.09
CA GLN A 166 -15.07 -10.94 6.83
C GLN A 166 -15.38 -10.76 5.34
N SER A 167 -14.42 -11.04 4.46
CA SER A 167 -14.57 -10.92 3.01
C SER A 167 -14.85 -12.27 2.35
N GLN A 168 -15.66 -12.25 1.28
CA GLN A 168 -15.88 -13.43 0.42
C GLN A 168 -14.70 -13.66 -0.55
N ASP A 169 -13.93 -12.60 -0.85
CA ASP A 169 -12.78 -12.61 -1.75
C ASP A 169 -11.49 -12.22 -1.01
N GLN A 170 -10.44 -13.02 -1.21
CA GLN A 170 -9.11 -12.75 -0.66
C GLN A 170 -8.50 -11.44 -1.18
N LEU A 171 -8.73 -11.09 -2.46
CA LEU A 171 -8.25 -9.84 -3.04
C LEU A 171 -8.91 -8.63 -2.38
N GLU A 172 -10.19 -8.75 -2.02
CA GLU A 172 -10.92 -7.71 -1.30
C GLU A 172 -10.30 -7.45 0.09
N ALA A 173 -10.02 -8.52 0.85
CA ALA A 173 -9.35 -8.40 2.15
C ALA A 173 -7.97 -7.73 2.03
N VAL A 174 -7.20 -8.10 1.01
CA VAL A 174 -5.90 -7.50 0.71
C VAL A 174 -6.03 -6.02 0.35
N VAL A 175 -6.99 -5.65 -0.50
CA VAL A 175 -7.24 -4.26 -0.87
C VAL A 175 -7.68 -3.43 0.32
N SER A 176 -8.56 -3.96 1.17
CA SER A 176 -9.00 -3.31 2.41
C SER A 176 -7.81 -3.02 3.33
N LEU A 177 -6.90 -3.97 3.50
CA LEU A 177 -5.68 -3.78 4.28
C LEU A 177 -4.73 -2.75 3.65
N LEU A 178 -4.59 -2.75 2.32
CA LEU A 178 -3.78 -1.74 1.63
C LEU A 178 -4.37 -0.34 1.77
N ARG A 179 -5.70 -0.18 1.69
CA ARG A 179 -6.40 1.10 1.93
C ARG A 179 -6.13 1.60 3.35
N LEU A 180 -6.22 0.70 4.33
CA LEU A 180 -5.91 1.00 5.72
C LEU A 180 -4.46 1.46 5.90
N ALA A 181 -3.50 0.73 5.33
CA ALA A 181 -2.07 1.07 5.40
C ALA A 181 -1.76 2.42 4.73
N LEU A 182 -2.43 2.71 3.61
CA LEU A 182 -2.32 3.97 2.90
C LEU A 182 -2.89 5.12 3.75
N HIS A 183 -4.07 4.93 4.33
CA HIS A 183 -4.71 5.89 5.22
C HIS A 183 -3.83 6.22 6.42
N CYS A 184 -3.28 5.20 7.06
CA CYS A 184 -2.36 5.39 8.18
C CYS A 184 -1.13 6.19 7.74
N SER A 185 -0.51 5.81 6.63
CA SER A 185 0.71 6.45 6.13
C SER A 185 0.57 7.95 5.80
N MET A 186 -0.65 8.47 5.64
CA MET A 186 -0.89 9.90 5.43
C MET A 186 -0.84 10.73 6.73
N SER A 187 -0.98 10.11 7.89
CA SER A 187 -0.95 10.75 9.21
C SER A 187 0.18 10.14 10.06
N PRO A 188 1.46 10.46 9.78
CA PRO A 188 2.59 9.85 10.47
C PRO A 188 2.49 9.96 11.99
N PRO A 189 3.00 8.97 12.75
CA PRO A 189 3.04 9.05 14.20
C PRO A 189 3.77 10.34 14.63
N PRO A 190 3.35 10.98 15.73
CA PRO A 190 4.08 12.10 16.29
C PRO A 190 5.53 11.68 16.53
N GLN A 191 6.49 12.54 16.17
CA GLN A 191 7.89 12.28 16.49
C GLN A 191 8.01 12.26 18.01
N SER A 192 8.39 11.11 18.57
CA SER A 192 8.78 11.02 19.98
C SER A 192 10.01 11.90 20.18
N SER A 193 9.85 13.03 20.86
CA SER A 193 10.96 13.84 21.35
C SER A 193 11.85 12.93 22.19
N GLN A 194 13.09 12.72 21.74
CA GLN A 194 14.15 12.22 22.61
C GLN A 194 14.65 13.35 23.50
#